data_AF-A0A8T0T9Q2-F1
#
_entry.id   AF-A0A8T0T9Q2-F1
#
_cell.length_a   1.000
_cell.length_b   1.000
_cell.length_c   1.000
_cell.angle_alpha   90.00
_cell.angle_beta   90.00
_cell.angle_gamma   90.00
#
_symmetry.space_group_name_H-M   'P 1'
#
loop_
_entity.id
_entity.type
_entity.pdbx_description
1 polymer ?
#
loop_
_entity_poly.entity_id
_entity_poly.type
_entity_poly.pdbx_seq_one_letter_code
_entity_poly.pdbx_strand_id
1 'polypeptide(L)'
;MRRAKRGRHDLTRTIHTCKTEWVSGRFPVDSTQDVWDGLSDVLKSYLSKSVASIALRNGDTILFSCSGIAMERQGYNLRFLTTAGLVRAMNDTNKDSDDLEIEVRHEGDEVFMGCLAEFDLHRDFAVVAVSGFDDIQFGPFQRALETLPHGEVLVAVGRGVSGKVRPRAWN
;
A
#
# COMPACT_ATOMS: atom_id res chain seq x y z
N MET A 1 28.72 -46.29 1.98
CA MET A 1 28.83 -44.81 2.08
C MET A 1 29.19 -44.31 0.67
N ARG A 2 28.57 -43.29 0.05
CA ARG A 2 28.11 -41.98 0.54
C ARG A 2 26.88 -41.50 -0.26
N ARG A 3 26.07 -40.68 0.41
CA ARG A 3 24.78 -40.09 -0.02
C ARG A 3 24.91 -39.20 -1.25
N ALA A 4 23.88 -39.21 -2.11
CA ALA A 4 23.55 -38.09 -2.97
C ALA A 4 22.97 -36.94 -2.13
N LYS A 5 23.44 -35.72 -2.34
CA LYS A 5 22.84 -34.49 -1.79
C LYS A 5 22.52 -33.55 -2.95
N ARG A 6 21.21 -33.31 -3.16
CA ARG A 6 20.69 -32.15 -3.90
C ARG A 6 21.10 -30.89 -3.15
N GLY A 7 21.57 -29.89 -3.88
CA GLY A 7 21.68 -28.51 -3.42
C GLY A 7 20.97 -27.61 -4.43
N ARG A 8 19.96 -26.89 -3.94
CA ARG A 8 19.18 -25.87 -4.65
C ARG A 8 20.12 -24.84 -5.28
N HIS A 9 19.93 -24.55 -6.56
CA HIS A 9 20.33 -23.27 -7.11
C HIS A 9 19.12 -22.34 -6.99
N ASP A 10 19.21 -21.50 -5.97
CA ASP A 10 18.50 -20.24 -5.84
C ASP A 10 18.77 -19.42 -7.11
N LEU A 11 17.74 -19.27 -7.93
CA LEU A 11 17.76 -18.48 -9.17
C LEU A 11 16.72 -17.36 -9.04
N THR A 12 16.95 -16.51 -8.04
CA THR A 12 16.37 -15.17 -7.97
C THR A 12 17.06 -14.27 -9.00
N ARG A 13 16.72 -14.46 -10.28
CA ARG A 13 16.84 -13.51 -11.41
C ARG A 13 16.47 -14.27 -12.67
N THR A 14 15.49 -13.78 -13.44
CA THR A 14 15.68 -13.32 -14.83
C THR A 14 14.36 -12.78 -15.36
N ILE A 15 14.44 -11.58 -15.92
CA ILE A 15 13.39 -10.79 -16.54
C ILE A 15 12.95 -11.47 -17.84
N HIS A 16 11.64 -11.65 -18.05
CA HIS A 16 11.05 -11.84 -19.39
C HIS A 16 9.68 -11.13 -19.50
N THR A 17 9.75 -9.98 -20.17
CA THR A 17 8.77 -9.27 -21.02
C THR A 17 7.25 -9.53 -20.90
N CYS A 18 6.58 -8.48 -20.39
CA CYS A 18 5.42 -7.74 -20.93
C CYS A 18 4.21 -8.48 -21.52
N LYS A 19 3.07 -8.39 -20.80
CA LYS A 19 1.85 -7.73 -21.31
C LYS A 19 0.91 -7.39 -20.15
N THR A 20 0.75 -6.11 -19.85
CA THR A 20 -0.44 -5.63 -19.14
C THR A 20 -1.01 -4.49 -19.97
N GLU A 21 -2.21 -4.71 -20.50
CA GLU A 21 -3.03 -3.63 -21.02
C GLU A 21 -3.41 -2.75 -19.84
N TRP A 22 -3.03 -1.48 -19.94
CA TRP A 22 -3.49 -0.46 -19.01
C TRP A 22 -4.94 -0.15 -19.36
N VAL A 23 -5.86 -0.41 -18.43
CA VAL A 23 -7.11 0.35 -18.40
C VAL A 23 -6.84 1.55 -17.50
N SER A 24 -6.31 2.63 -18.10
CA SER A 24 -6.43 3.96 -17.48
C SER A 24 -7.87 4.40 -17.61
N GLY A 25 -8.70 3.93 -16.69
CA GLY A 25 -10.04 4.43 -16.51
C GLY A 25 -10.00 5.84 -15.93
N ARG A 26 -9.94 6.86 -16.79
CA ARG A 26 -10.47 8.18 -16.39
C ARG A 26 -11.98 8.02 -16.31
N PHE A 27 -12.47 7.77 -15.10
CA PHE A 27 -13.90 7.75 -14.83
C PHE A 27 -14.31 8.98 -14.02
N PRO A 28 -15.51 9.54 -14.29
CA PRO A 28 -15.89 10.87 -13.86
C PRO A 28 -15.75 11.03 -12.35
N VAL A 29 -15.16 12.16 -11.95
CA VAL A 29 -15.28 12.69 -10.60
C VAL A 29 -16.74 13.06 -10.45
N ASP A 30 -17.49 12.26 -9.70
CA ASP A 30 -18.68 12.76 -9.03
C ASP A 30 -18.59 12.37 -7.56
N SER A 31 -18.50 13.41 -6.74
CA SER A 31 -18.81 13.47 -5.31
C SER A 31 -18.09 12.44 -4.41
N THR A 32 -16.98 12.87 -3.79
CA THR A 32 -16.23 12.07 -2.78
C THR A 32 -16.62 12.40 -1.34
N GLN A 33 -17.49 13.40 -1.11
CA GLN A 33 -17.83 13.91 0.24
C GLN A 33 -19.07 13.22 0.83
N ASP A 34 -20.09 12.98 0.01
CA ASP A 34 -21.34 12.30 0.37
C ASP A 34 -21.14 10.91 0.97
N VAL A 35 -20.22 10.13 0.42
CA VAL A 35 -19.88 8.78 0.90
C VAL A 35 -19.26 8.83 2.28
N TRP A 36 -18.30 9.75 2.47
CA TRP A 36 -17.63 9.87 3.76
C TRP A 36 -18.62 10.28 4.82
N ASP A 37 -19.44 11.31 4.54
CA ASP A 37 -20.38 11.88 5.51
C ASP A 37 -21.43 10.87 5.97
N GLY A 38 -21.81 9.91 5.12
CA GLY A 38 -22.72 8.79 5.45
C GLY A 38 -22.15 7.73 6.39
N LEU A 39 -20.82 7.69 6.62
CA LEU A 39 -20.21 6.75 7.57
C LEU A 39 -20.38 7.26 9.02
N SER A 40 -20.51 6.33 9.97
CA SER A 40 -20.51 6.68 11.39
C SER A 40 -19.17 7.29 11.80
N ASP A 41 -19.18 8.22 12.76
CA ASP A 41 -17.94 8.87 13.22
C ASP A 41 -16.93 7.87 13.80
N VAL A 42 -17.42 6.79 14.41
CA VAL A 42 -16.59 5.67 14.87
C VAL A 42 -15.87 5.01 13.70
N LEU A 43 -16.58 4.73 12.61
CA LEU A 43 -16.01 4.08 11.43
C LEU A 43 -15.05 5.03 10.68
N LYS A 44 -15.39 6.31 10.55
CA LYS A 44 -14.49 7.34 9.99
C LYS A 44 -13.17 7.40 10.77
N SER A 45 -13.25 7.45 12.09
CA SER A 45 -12.08 7.47 12.98
C SER A 45 -11.24 6.21 12.82
N TYR A 46 -11.88 5.04 12.81
CA TYR A 46 -11.19 3.76 12.63
C TYR A 46 -10.50 3.64 11.25
N LEU A 47 -11.18 4.03 10.17
CA LEU A 47 -10.63 3.96 8.82
C LEU A 47 -9.52 4.99 8.65
N SER A 48 -9.70 6.22 9.13
CA SER A 48 -8.65 7.24 9.16
C SER A 48 -7.39 6.72 9.85
N LYS A 49 -7.55 6.09 11.02
CA LYS A 49 -6.42 5.56 11.79
C LYS A 49 -5.81 4.27 11.24
N SER A 50 -6.42 3.60 10.27
CA SER A 50 -5.88 2.36 9.70
C SER A 50 -5.22 2.53 8.33
N VAL A 51 -5.48 3.62 7.63
CA VAL A 51 -4.84 3.90 6.33
C VAL A 51 -3.71 4.92 6.45
N ALA A 52 -2.63 4.71 5.69
CA ALA A 52 -1.52 5.63 5.52
C ALA A 52 -1.32 5.98 4.04
N SER A 53 -0.75 7.16 3.77
CA SER A 53 -0.18 7.50 2.47
C SER A 53 1.26 7.02 2.43
N ILE A 54 1.64 6.36 1.34
CA ILE A 54 3.00 5.88 1.10
C ILE A 54 3.48 6.50 -0.22
N ALA A 55 4.61 7.19 -0.18
CA ALA A 55 5.21 7.81 -1.35
C ALA A 55 6.66 7.36 -1.50
N LEU A 56 7.07 7.08 -2.73
CA LEU A 56 8.46 6.91 -3.11
C LEU A 56 8.98 8.24 -3.64
N ARG A 57 10.07 8.72 -3.08
CA ARG A 57 10.74 9.96 -3.46
C ARG A 57 12.14 9.72 -3.97
N ASN A 58 12.59 10.64 -4.81
CA ASN A 58 13.99 10.87 -5.14
C ASN A 58 14.22 12.38 -4.97
N GLY A 59 14.82 12.75 -3.82
CA GLY A 59 14.87 14.14 -3.36
C GLY A 59 13.49 14.82 -3.37
N ASP A 60 13.38 15.91 -4.12
CA ASP A 60 12.13 16.70 -4.20
C ASP A 60 11.04 16.07 -5.07
N THR A 61 11.37 15.04 -5.87
CA THR A 61 10.44 14.43 -6.82
C THR A 61 9.73 13.23 -6.21
N ILE A 62 8.39 13.21 -6.29
CA ILE A 62 7.58 12.02 -5.98
C ILE A 62 7.53 11.14 -7.24
N LEU A 63 8.11 9.95 -7.15
CA LEU A 63 8.16 8.97 -8.23
C LEU A 63 6.92 8.08 -8.27
N PHE A 64 6.39 7.76 -7.09
CA PHE A 64 5.21 6.92 -6.94
C PHE A 64 4.47 7.27 -5.66
N SER A 65 3.15 7.10 -5.66
CA SER A 65 2.33 7.28 -4.46
C SER A 65 1.18 6.30 -4.44
N CYS A 66 0.89 5.77 -3.26
CA CYS A 66 -0.21 4.85 -3.03
C CYS A 66 -0.71 5.00 -1.59
N SER A 67 -1.73 4.22 -1.26
CA SER A 67 -2.17 4.05 0.13
C SER A 67 -1.71 2.69 0.65
N GLY A 68 -1.49 2.61 1.95
CA GLY A 68 -1.26 1.35 2.66
C GLY A 68 -2.24 1.20 3.83
N ILE A 69 -2.54 -0.03 4.19
CA ILE A 69 -3.36 -0.36 5.36
C ILE A 69 -2.50 -0.98 6.45
N ALA A 70 -2.62 -0.49 7.68
CA ALA A 70 -1.89 -1.01 8.82
C ALA A 70 -2.28 -2.47 9.08
N MET A 71 -1.31 -3.37 9.12
CA MET A 71 -1.58 -4.81 9.30
C MET A 71 -1.32 -5.30 10.72
N GLU A 72 -0.15 -4.98 11.26
CA GLU A 72 0.27 -5.43 12.58
C GLU A 72 1.45 -4.58 13.07
N ARG A 73 1.79 -4.73 14.35
CA ARG A 73 3.04 -4.22 14.92
C ARG A 73 3.96 -5.39 15.24
N GLN A 74 5.17 -5.33 14.69
CA GLN A 74 6.23 -6.30 14.95
C GLN A 74 7.37 -5.61 15.70
N GLY A 75 7.42 -5.80 17.01
CA GLY A 75 8.34 -5.07 17.89
C GLY A 75 8.01 -3.56 17.90
N TYR A 76 8.97 -2.73 17.52
CA TYR A 76 8.78 -1.27 17.42
C TYR A 76 8.29 -0.81 16.05
N ASN A 77 8.19 -1.72 15.07
CA ASN A 77 7.83 -1.38 13.70
C ASN A 77 6.35 -1.66 13.45
N LEU A 78 5.64 -0.63 13.01
CA LEU A 78 4.33 -0.74 12.41
C LEU A 78 4.48 -1.19 10.95
N ARG A 79 3.66 -2.13 10.51
CA ARG A 79 3.70 -2.68 9.15
C ARG A 79 2.45 -2.25 8.39
N PHE A 80 2.65 -1.76 7.17
CA PHE A 80 1.59 -1.39 6.24
C PHE A 80 1.63 -2.28 5.01
N LEU A 81 0.49 -2.91 4.71
CA LEU A 81 0.29 -3.63 3.46
C LEU A 81 -0.07 -2.63 2.35
N THR A 82 0.60 -2.73 1.22
CA THR A 82 0.38 -1.90 0.03
C THR A 82 0.57 -2.72 -1.26
N THR A 83 0.39 -2.10 -2.41
CA THR A 83 0.62 -2.70 -3.73
C THR A 83 2.12 -2.86 -4.04
N ALA A 84 2.46 -3.90 -4.80
CA ALA A 84 3.81 -4.07 -5.35
C ALA A 84 4.17 -3.01 -6.41
N GLY A 85 3.23 -2.16 -6.83
CA GLY A 85 3.51 -0.98 -7.66
C GLY A 85 4.61 -0.09 -7.09
N LEU A 86 4.73 -0.02 -5.75
CA LEU A 86 5.83 0.67 -5.07
C LEU A 86 7.20 0.08 -5.48
N VAL A 87 7.31 -1.25 -5.47
CA VAL A 87 8.55 -1.96 -5.80
C VAL A 87 8.86 -1.87 -7.29
N ARG A 88 7.84 -1.86 -8.15
CA ARG A 88 8.03 -1.62 -9.58
C ARG A 88 8.64 -0.23 -9.82
N ALA A 89 8.07 0.80 -9.19
CA ALA A 89 8.60 2.16 -9.29
C ALA A 89 10.05 2.28 -8.77
N MET A 90 10.39 1.58 -7.67
CA MET A 90 11.76 1.50 -7.16
C MET A 90 12.72 0.79 -8.11
N ASN A 91 12.26 -0.20 -8.88
CA ASN A 91 13.12 -0.91 -9.82
C ASN A 91 13.28 -0.17 -11.15
N ASP A 92 12.30 0.67 -11.50
CA ASP A 92 12.32 1.50 -12.71
C ASP A 92 13.26 2.70 -12.58
N THR A 93 13.64 3.09 -11.36
CA THR A 93 14.65 4.12 -11.14
C THR A 93 16.04 3.60 -11.49
N ASN A 94 16.81 4.42 -12.21
CA ASN A 94 18.22 4.11 -12.54
C ASN A 94 19.00 3.83 -11.24
N LYS A 95 19.83 2.78 -11.28
CA LYS A 95 20.53 2.19 -10.12
C LYS A 95 21.46 3.11 -9.32
N ASP A 96 21.68 4.34 -9.79
CA ASP A 96 22.62 5.30 -9.21
C ASP A 96 21.93 6.38 -8.34
N SER A 97 20.63 6.19 -8.05
CA SER A 97 19.85 7.07 -7.17
C SER A 97 19.98 6.61 -5.73
N ASP A 98 21.07 6.99 -5.05
CA ASP A 98 21.26 6.72 -3.61
C ASP A 98 20.22 7.44 -2.73
N ASP A 99 19.44 8.38 -3.29
CA ASP A 99 18.48 9.24 -2.58
C ASP A 99 17.03 8.73 -2.62
N LEU A 100 16.81 7.42 -2.80
CA LEU A 100 15.46 6.85 -2.78
C LEU A 100 14.92 6.74 -1.36
N GLU A 101 13.80 7.41 -1.12
CA GLU A 101 13.17 7.49 0.19
C GLU A 101 11.72 7.02 0.12
N ILE A 102 11.31 6.15 1.04
CA ILE A 102 9.91 5.80 1.24
C ILE A 102 9.37 6.66 2.37
N GLU A 103 8.52 7.62 2.03
CA GLU A 103 7.81 8.45 3.00
C GLU A 103 6.45 7.82 3.34
N VAL A 104 6.14 7.78 4.63
CA VAL A 104 4.83 7.35 5.14
C VAL A 104 4.20 8.48 5.93
N ARG A 105 3.00 8.88 5.52
CA ARG A 105 2.18 9.89 6.22
C ARG A 105 0.91 9.22 6.74
N HIS A 106 0.59 9.45 8.00
CA HIS A 106 -0.64 8.97 8.63
C HIS A 106 -1.56 10.18 8.92
N GLU A 107 -2.15 10.26 10.10
CA GLU A 107 -2.88 11.42 10.58
C GLU A 107 -1.93 12.59 10.81
N GLY A 108 -2.38 13.80 10.46
CA GLY A 108 -1.58 15.02 10.52
C GLY A 108 -0.65 15.21 9.33
N ASP A 109 0.33 16.10 9.52
CA ASP A 109 1.31 16.50 8.50
C ASP A 109 2.68 15.84 8.71
N GLU A 110 2.79 14.94 9.69
CA GLU A 110 4.03 14.25 10.03
C GLU A 110 4.42 13.25 8.94
N VAL A 111 5.74 13.19 8.69
CA VAL A 111 6.34 12.32 7.68
C VAL A 111 7.30 11.38 8.38
N PHE A 112 7.08 10.09 8.18
CA PHE A 112 7.91 9.03 8.73
C PHE A 112 8.64 8.32 7.62
N MET A 113 9.88 7.91 7.91
CA MET A 113 10.67 7.13 6.98
C MET A 113 10.30 5.65 7.08
N GLY A 114 9.93 5.06 5.95
CA GLY A 114 9.60 3.66 5.81
C GLY A 114 10.71 2.85 5.17
N CYS A 115 10.71 1.56 5.46
CA CYS A 115 11.59 0.57 4.84
C CYS A 115 10.74 -0.53 4.18
N LEU A 116 11.11 -0.96 2.98
CA LEU A 116 10.49 -2.12 2.36
C LEU A 116 10.89 -3.39 3.13
N ALA A 117 9.91 -4.07 3.72
CA ALA A 117 10.14 -5.27 4.53
C ALA A 117 9.96 -6.56 3.72
N GLU A 118 8.85 -6.66 2.98
CA GLU A 118 8.48 -7.85 2.20
C GLU A 118 7.75 -7.43 0.92
N PHE A 119 7.79 -8.25 -0.12
CA PHE A 119 6.99 -8.03 -1.32
C PHE A 119 6.82 -9.32 -2.14
N ASP A 120 5.78 -9.35 -2.97
CA ASP A 120 5.57 -10.35 -4.01
C ASP A 120 4.99 -9.65 -5.25
N LEU A 121 5.79 -9.55 -6.31
CA LEU A 121 5.39 -8.92 -7.57
C LEU A 121 4.30 -9.72 -8.32
N HIS A 122 4.17 -11.02 -8.06
CA HIS A 122 3.16 -11.87 -8.70
C HIS A 122 1.80 -11.74 -8.01
N ARG A 123 1.81 -11.57 -6.68
CA ARG A 123 0.59 -11.36 -5.88
C ARG A 123 0.23 -9.88 -5.70
N ASP A 124 1.01 -8.99 -6.31
CA ASP A 124 0.89 -7.54 -6.30
C ASP A 124 0.83 -6.91 -4.89
N PHE A 125 1.64 -7.40 -3.95
CA PHE A 125 1.75 -6.76 -2.63
C PHE A 125 3.18 -6.39 -2.24
N ALA A 126 3.28 -5.40 -1.37
CA ALA A 126 4.47 -5.01 -0.65
C ALA A 126 4.10 -4.66 0.81
N VAL A 127 5.06 -4.79 1.71
CA VAL A 127 4.93 -4.42 3.11
C VAL A 127 5.98 -3.37 3.43
N VAL A 128 5.52 -2.22 3.93
CA VAL A 128 6.39 -1.13 4.41
C VAL A 128 6.39 -1.13 5.93
N ALA A 129 7.57 -1.21 6.54
CA ALA A 129 7.77 -1.10 7.97
C ALA A 129 8.15 0.33 8.34
N VAL A 130 7.57 0.86 9.41
CA VAL A 130 7.77 2.23 9.90
C VAL A 130 7.83 2.23 11.42
N SER A 131 8.70 3.04 12.00
CA SER A 131 8.74 3.30 13.45
C SER A 131 8.14 4.67 13.78
N GLY A 132 7.71 4.87 15.03
CA GLY A 132 7.26 6.20 15.51
C GLY A 132 5.75 6.45 15.49
N PHE A 133 4.93 5.48 15.10
CA PHE A 133 3.47 5.57 15.28
C PHE A 133 3.04 5.01 16.64
N ASP A 134 2.13 5.69 17.32
CA ASP A 134 1.54 5.21 18.59
C ASP A 134 0.01 5.03 18.49
N ASP A 135 -0.71 5.94 17.82
CA ASP A 135 -2.17 5.88 17.65
C ASP A 135 -2.55 5.30 16.28
N ILE A 136 -2.59 3.96 16.18
CA ILE A 136 -2.92 3.24 14.95
C ILE A 136 -4.06 2.24 15.17
N GLN A 137 -4.93 2.11 14.17
CA GLN A 137 -5.88 1.01 14.08
C GLN A 137 -5.41 0.00 13.04
N PHE A 138 -5.40 -1.29 13.38
CA PHE A 138 -5.08 -2.32 12.40
C PHE A 138 -6.28 -2.61 11.53
N GLY A 139 -6.05 -2.77 10.23
CA GLY A 139 -7.06 -3.09 9.24
C GLY A 139 -7.80 -4.38 9.60
N PRO A 140 -9.12 -4.45 9.39
CA PRO A 140 -9.89 -5.65 9.62
C PRO A 140 -9.66 -6.59 8.42
N PHE A 141 -8.73 -7.53 8.55
CA PHE A 141 -8.53 -8.55 7.52
C PHE A 141 -9.61 -9.62 7.65
N GLN A 142 -10.51 -9.62 6.68
CA GLN A 142 -11.51 -10.67 6.52
C GLN A 142 -11.23 -11.44 5.24
N ARG A 143 -11.75 -12.67 5.16
CA ARG A 143 -11.71 -13.41 3.89
C ARG A 143 -12.51 -12.64 2.86
N ALA A 144 -11.92 -12.45 1.68
CA ALA A 144 -12.61 -11.83 0.57
C ALA A 144 -13.90 -12.60 0.26
N LEU A 145 -15.01 -11.89 0.18
CA LEU A 145 -16.27 -12.46 -0.29
C LEU A 145 -16.14 -12.70 -1.80
N GLU A 146 -16.46 -13.91 -2.26
CA GLU A 146 -16.44 -14.24 -3.69
C GLU A 146 -17.54 -13.50 -4.47
N THR A 147 -18.63 -13.15 -3.79
CA THR A 147 -19.73 -12.34 -4.32
C THR A 147 -20.21 -11.38 -3.24
N LEU A 148 -20.46 -10.13 -3.62
CA LEU A 148 -21.13 -9.17 -2.74
C LEU A 148 -22.63 -9.46 -2.69
N PRO A 149 -23.24 -9.52 -1.50
CA PRO A 149 -24.68 -9.55 -1.37
C PRO A 149 -25.32 -8.36 -2.11
N HIS A 150 -26.44 -8.61 -2.78
CA HIS A 150 -27.17 -7.55 -3.48
C HIS A 150 -27.58 -6.44 -2.51
N GLY A 151 -27.26 -5.20 -2.87
CA GLY A 151 -27.55 -4.01 -2.07
C GLY A 151 -26.44 -3.57 -1.11
N GLU A 152 -25.29 -4.26 -1.09
CA GLU A 152 -24.12 -3.80 -0.34
C GLU A 152 -23.30 -2.77 -1.12
N VAL A 153 -22.89 -1.71 -0.42
CA VAL A 153 -22.04 -0.64 -0.95
C VAL A 153 -20.60 -0.94 -0.57
N LEU A 154 -19.70 -0.98 -1.56
CA LEU A 154 -18.28 -1.05 -1.32
C LEU A 154 -17.69 0.35 -1.16
N VAL A 155 -16.86 0.53 -0.15
CA VAL A 155 -16.10 1.76 0.06
C VAL A 155 -14.60 1.45 0.02
N ALA A 156 -13.87 2.11 -0.87
CA ALA A 156 -12.42 2.18 -0.80
C ALA A 156 -12.04 3.43 -0.02
N VAL A 157 -11.11 3.26 0.91
CA VAL A 157 -10.52 4.36 1.66
C VAL A 157 -9.01 4.32 1.46
N GLY A 158 -8.46 5.45 1.05
CA GLY A 158 -7.02 5.65 0.97
C GLY A 158 -6.61 7.01 1.53
N ARG A 159 -5.32 7.32 1.45
CA ARG A 159 -4.78 8.67 1.66
C ARG A 159 -4.01 9.11 0.43
N GLY A 160 -4.19 10.37 0.06
CA GLY A 160 -3.39 11.01 -0.99
C GLY A 160 -2.01 11.44 -0.46
N VAL A 161 -1.15 11.91 -1.37
CA VAL A 161 0.24 12.33 -1.06
C VAL A 161 0.37 13.33 0.10
N SER A 162 -0.64 14.15 0.34
CA SER A 162 -0.68 15.11 1.45
C SER A 162 -1.11 14.48 2.78
N GLY A 163 -1.19 13.15 2.87
CA GLY A 163 -1.74 12.44 4.03
C GLY A 163 -3.26 12.50 4.17
N LYS A 164 -4.02 13.30 3.40
CA LYS A 164 -5.47 13.44 3.60
C LYS A 164 -6.25 12.20 3.15
N VAL A 165 -7.23 11.79 3.95
CA VAL A 165 -8.14 10.66 3.64
C VAL A 165 -8.96 10.95 2.37
N ARG A 166 -9.10 9.93 1.53
CA ARG A 166 -9.81 9.94 0.26
C ARG A 166 -10.69 8.69 0.17
N PRO A 167 -11.99 8.82 0.46
CA PRO A 167 -12.95 7.74 0.27
C PRO A 167 -13.55 7.75 -1.13
N ARG A 168 -14.00 6.59 -1.59
CA ARG A 168 -14.76 6.40 -2.83
C ARG A 168 -15.71 5.21 -2.64
N ALA A 169 -16.96 5.34 -3.07
CA ALA A 169 -17.91 4.23 -3.08
C ALA A 169 -18.26 3.77 -4.50
N TRP A 170 -18.72 2.52 -4.59
CA TRP A 170 -19.36 1.96 -5.77
C TRP A 170 -20.64 1.26 -5.35
N ASN A 171 -21.68 1.45 -6.17
CA ASN A 171 -22.98 0.78 -6.08
C ASN A 171 -23.09 -0.28 -7.17
#